data_AF-A0A151S104-F1
#
_entry.id   AF-A0A151S104-F1
#
_cell.length_a   1.000
_cell.length_b   1.000
_cell.length_c   1.000
_cell.angle_alpha   90.00
_cell.angle_beta   90.00
_cell.angle_gamma   90.00
#
_symmetry.space_group_name_H-M   'P 1'
#
loop_
_entity.id
_entity.type
_entity.pdbx_description
1 polymer ?
#
loop_
_entity_poly.entity_id
_entity_poly.type
_entity_poly.pdbx_seq_one_letter_code
_entity_poly.pdbx_strand_id
1 'polypeptide(L)'
;MALPQGLLTFKPNQVCLLKKTLYGLKQASRQWFNTISHALQVLGYSQSQADNTLYTKKTEKSFTTLLLYVDDVLLIGNDIFEINKVKQSLHAQFHIKDLGEAKFFLGLEITRSCKHIVVNQRKYSLKLLSDSGLLYCKAATTPMDNSVRLGATTSKPLSDINSYRRLIGRLLYLTTTRLDIAFVVNQLSQFLSAPTNQHQAAVHNVLRYIKGSPRCGLFYPSSNTHKLTTYNDSN
;
A
#
# COMPACT_ATOMS: atom_id res chain seq x y z
N MET A 1 -18.79 -27.35 -11.99
CA MET A 1 -18.44 -27.06 -10.58
C MET A 1 -17.90 -28.35 -9.99
N ALA A 2 -16.65 -28.34 -9.51
CA ALA A 2 -16.12 -29.47 -8.75
C ALA A 2 -16.54 -29.35 -7.28
N LEU A 3 -16.72 -30.49 -6.61
CA LEU A 3 -17.02 -30.51 -5.18
C LEU A 3 -15.84 -29.94 -4.39
N PRO A 4 -16.08 -29.19 -3.29
CA PRO A 4 -15.02 -28.73 -2.41
C PRO A 4 -14.17 -29.90 -1.89
N GLN A 5 -12.87 -29.66 -1.71
CA GLN A 5 -11.95 -30.63 -1.13
C GLN A 5 -12.46 -31.07 0.26
N GLY A 6 -12.59 -32.38 0.48
CA GLY A 6 -13.13 -32.95 1.72
C GLY A 6 -14.60 -33.38 1.67
N LEU A 7 -15.35 -33.05 0.60
CA LEU A 7 -16.71 -33.56 0.37
C LEU A 7 -16.69 -34.81 -0.52
N LEU A 8 -16.85 -35.98 0.11
CA LEU A 8 -17.11 -37.24 -0.60
C LEU A 8 -18.63 -37.37 -0.79
N THR A 9 -19.13 -37.16 -2.01
CA THR A 9 -20.53 -37.52 -2.32
C THR A 9 -20.58 -38.65 -3.34
N PHE A 10 -21.36 -39.67 -2.98
CA PHE A 10 -21.35 -41.03 -3.53
C PHE A 10 -22.55 -41.31 -4.45
N LYS A 11 -23.27 -40.30 -4.95
CA LYS A 11 -24.44 -40.50 -5.83
C LYS A 11 -24.46 -39.56 -7.03
N PRO A 12 -24.70 -40.07 -8.25
CA PRO A 12 -24.83 -39.22 -9.45
C PRO A 12 -26.03 -38.27 -9.34
N ASN A 13 -25.96 -37.12 -10.02
CA ASN A 13 -27.00 -36.09 -10.10
C ASN A 13 -27.37 -35.35 -8.80
N GLN A 14 -26.44 -35.23 -7.85
CA GLN A 14 -26.62 -34.35 -6.69
C GLN A 14 -26.06 -32.96 -6.93
N VAL A 15 -26.70 -31.95 -6.35
CA VAL A 15 -26.21 -30.57 -6.30
C VAL A 15 -26.13 -30.10 -4.85
N CYS A 16 -25.09 -29.35 -4.50
CA CYS A 16 -24.96 -28.79 -3.16
C CYS A 16 -25.66 -27.43 -3.08
N LEU A 17 -26.60 -27.27 -2.15
CA LEU A 17 -27.17 -25.97 -1.82
C LEU A 17 -26.19 -25.19 -0.94
N LEU A 18 -25.75 -24.05 -1.42
CA LEU A 18 -24.86 -23.19 -0.67
C LEU A 18 -25.60 -22.40 0.42
N LYS A 19 -25.30 -22.67 1.69
CA LYS A 19 -25.93 -21.99 2.85
C LYS A 19 -25.21 -20.73 3.32
N LYS A 20 -23.90 -20.61 3.04
CA LYS A 20 -23.06 -19.45 3.41
C LYS A 20 -22.17 -19.09 2.22
N THR A 21 -21.81 -17.83 2.10
CA THR A 21 -20.92 -17.36 1.04
C THR A 21 -19.56 -18.03 1.13
N LEU A 22 -19.03 -18.49 -0.01
CA LEU A 22 -17.71 -19.10 -0.13
C LEU A 22 -16.77 -18.18 -0.90
N TYR A 23 -15.47 -18.36 -0.68
CA TYR A 23 -14.44 -17.70 -1.46
C TYR A 23 -14.62 -17.95 -2.97
N GLY A 24 -14.31 -16.95 -3.79
CA GLY A 24 -14.44 -17.02 -5.25
C GLY A 24 -15.83 -16.68 -5.80
N LEU A 25 -16.86 -16.55 -4.96
CA LEU A 25 -18.14 -15.99 -5.40
C LEU A 25 -18.05 -14.47 -5.55
N LYS A 26 -18.71 -13.93 -6.58
CA LYS A 26 -18.77 -12.49 -6.85
C LYS A 26 -19.24 -11.67 -5.63
N GLN A 27 -20.15 -12.23 -4.84
CA GLN A 27 -20.72 -11.59 -3.65
C GLN A 27 -19.95 -11.85 -2.34
N ALA A 28 -18.94 -12.73 -2.35
CA ALA A 28 -18.25 -13.17 -1.13
C ALA A 28 -17.59 -12.01 -0.38
N SER A 29 -16.81 -11.19 -1.08
CA SER A 29 -16.11 -10.05 -0.50
C SER A 29 -17.08 -9.03 0.12
N ARG A 30 -18.20 -8.75 -0.55
CA ARG A 30 -19.24 -7.84 -0.03
C ARG A 30 -19.90 -8.39 1.22
N GLN A 31 -20.23 -9.69 1.22
CA GLN A 31 -20.84 -10.31 2.40
C GLN A 31 -19.86 -10.36 3.57
N TRP A 32 -18.60 -10.65 3.31
CA TRP A 32 -17.54 -10.58 4.32
C TRP A 32 -17.46 -9.18 4.92
N PHE A 33 -17.31 -8.16 4.07
CA PHE A 33 -17.26 -6.75 4.49
C PHE A 33 -18.48 -6.39 5.36
N ASN A 34 -19.70 -6.64 4.88
CA ASN A 34 -20.91 -6.35 5.66
C ASN A 34 -20.93 -7.07 7.03
N THR A 35 -20.47 -8.32 7.07
CA THR A 35 -20.43 -9.13 8.29
C THR A 35 -19.49 -8.53 9.33
N ILE A 36 -18.25 -8.23 8.94
CA ILE A 36 -17.26 -7.66 9.85
C ILE A 36 -17.61 -6.21 10.22
N SER A 37 -18.13 -5.41 9.29
CA SER A 37 -18.62 -4.06 9.55
C SER A 37 -19.72 -4.06 10.60
N HIS A 38 -20.68 -4.98 10.51
CA HIS A 38 -21.73 -5.12 11.50
C HIS A 38 -21.18 -5.51 12.88
N ALA A 39 -20.25 -6.46 12.94
CA ALA A 39 -19.59 -6.84 14.20
C ALA A 39 -18.87 -5.64 14.85
N LEU A 40 -18.19 -4.80 14.06
CA LEU A 40 -17.52 -3.59 14.55
C LEU A 40 -18.51 -2.55 15.06
N GLN A 41 -19.64 -2.36 14.38
CA GLN A 41 -20.71 -1.47 14.83
C GLN A 41 -21.29 -1.93 16.18
N VAL A 42 -21.51 -3.23 16.35
CA VAL A 42 -21.96 -3.82 17.63
C VAL A 42 -20.93 -3.59 18.74
N LEU A 43 -19.63 -3.57 18.42
CA LEU A 43 -18.56 -3.23 19.37
C LEU A 43 -18.45 -1.73 19.66
N GLY A 44 -19.30 -0.90 19.05
CA GLY A 44 -19.35 0.55 19.25
C GLY A 44 -18.37 1.33 18.38
N TYR A 45 -17.91 0.76 17.26
CA TYR A 45 -17.13 1.49 16.26
C TYR A 45 -18.04 2.17 15.25
N SER A 46 -17.69 3.40 14.91
CA SER A 46 -18.36 4.19 13.88
C SER A 46 -17.53 4.17 12.60
N GLN A 47 -18.18 3.87 11.48
CA GLN A 47 -17.57 3.95 10.16
C GLN A 47 -17.29 5.42 9.80
N SER A 48 -16.10 5.69 9.26
CA SER A 48 -15.71 7.01 8.79
C SER A 48 -16.48 7.38 7.52
N GLN A 49 -16.85 8.66 7.41
CA GLN A 49 -17.48 9.21 6.20
C GLN A 49 -16.47 9.45 5.07
N ALA A 50 -15.19 9.63 5.42
CA ALA A 50 -14.12 9.87 4.45
C ALA A 50 -13.59 8.56 3.84
N ASP A 51 -13.71 7.45 4.57
CA ASP A 51 -13.23 6.14 4.14
C ASP A 51 -14.09 5.03 4.74
N ASN A 52 -14.80 4.30 3.88
CA ASN A 52 -15.70 3.22 4.29
C ASN A 52 -14.96 2.04 4.94
N THR A 53 -13.65 1.92 4.76
CA THR A 53 -12.84 0.87 5.39
C THR A 53 -12.28 1.26 6.76
N LEU A 54 -12.44 2.53 7.14
CA LEU A 54 -11.93 3.07 8.38
C LEU A 54 -13.03 3.12 9.43
N TYR A 55 -12.76 2.53 10.59
CA TYR A 55 -13.64 2.50 11.74
C TYR A 55 -12.96 3.18 12.91
N THR A 56 -13.69 4.03 13.63
CA THR A 56 -13.16 4.79 14.76
C THR A 56 -14.04 4.61 15.97
N LYS A 57 -13.41 4.57 17.14
CA LYS A 57 -14.07 4.59 18.45
C LYS A 57 -13.32 5.55 19.33
N LYS A 58 -14.02 6.58 19.79
CA LYS A 58 -13.46 7.68 20.56
C LYS A 58 -14.20 7.81 21.88
N THR A 59 -13.45 7.98 22.95
CA THR A 59 -13.91 8.45 24.25
C THR A 59 -13.17 9.76 24.57
N GLU A 60 -13.42 10.34 25.74
CA GLU A 60 -12.70 11.54 26.18
C GLU A 60 -11.18 11.31 26.31
N LYS A 61 -10.77 10.10 26.68
CA LYS A 61 -9.36 9.76 26.97
C LYS A 61 -8.74 8.77 25.98
N SER A 62 -9.57 7.99 25.29
CA SER A 62 -9.11 6.95 24.37
C SER A 62 -9.58 7.19 22.94
N PHE A 63 -8.72 6.81 22.01
CA PHE A 63 -9.01 6.78 20.60
C PHE A 63 -8.45 5.48 20.05
N THR A 64 -9.33 4.69 19.45
CA THR A 64 -8.97 3.47 18.71
C THR A 64 -9.54 3.56 17.30
N THR A 65 -8.74 3.16 16.35
CA THR A 65 -9.02 3.13 14.92
C THR A 65 -8.69 1.75 14.40
N LEU A 66 -9.56 1.26 13.53
CA LEU A 66 -9.40 0.01 12.81
C LEU A 66 -9.52 0.31 11.32
N LEU A 67 -8.49 -0.03 10.54
CA LEU A 67 -8.51 0.02 9.09
C LEU A 67 -8.64 -1.42 8.54
N LEU A 68 -9.67 -1.64 7.73
CA LEU A 68 -10.02 -2.95 7.18
C LEU A 68 -9.72 -3.01 5.69
N TYR A 69 -8.77 -3.84 5.27
CA TYR A 69 -8.51 -4.07 3.85
C TYR A 69 -8.73 -5.54 3.50
N VAL A 70 -9.91 -5.85 2.97
CA VAL A 70 -10.33 -7.23 2.66
C VAL A 70 -10.20 -8.12 3.90
N ASP A 71 -9.16 -8.95 3.99
CA ASP A 71 -8.91 -9.88 5.09
C ASP A 71 -7.88 -9.33 6.11
N ASP A 72 -7.16 -8.26 5.75
CA ASP A 72 -6.14 -7.63 6.59
C ASP A 72 -6.76 -6.53 7.46
N VAL A 73 -6.43 -6.53 8.75
CA VAL A 73 -6.93 -5.54 9.73
C VAL A 73 -5.75 -4.85 10.40
N LEU A 74 -5.71 -3.52 10.35
CA LEU A 74 -4.75 -2.70 11.09
C LEU A 74 -5.45 -1.97 12.23
N LEU A 75 -5.03 -2.29 13.46
CA LEU A 75 -5.49 -1.65 14.68
C LEU A 75 -4.49 -0.60 15.17
N ILE A 76 -4.98 0.59 15.49
CA ILE A 76 -4.20 1.74 15.96
C ILE A 76 -4.96 2.39 17.10
N GLY A 77 -4.31 2.65 18.22
CA GLY A 77 -4.95 3.37 19.32
C GLY A 77 -4.01 3.66 20.47
N ASN A 78 -4.46 4.48 21.40
CA ASN A 78 -3.74 4.81 22.63
C ASN A 78 -4.19 3.97 23.84
N ASP A 79 -5.16 3.07 23.66
CA ASP A 79 -5.71 2.22 24.72
C ASP A 79 -5.49 0.73 24.38
N ILE A 80 -4.53 0.12 25.06
CA ILE A 80 -4.18 -1.29 24.83
C ILE A 80 -5.28 -2.26 25.29
N PHE A 81 -6.10 -1.87 26.28
CA PHE A 81 -7.19 -2.71 26.77
C PHE A 81 -8.30 -2.79 25.73
N GLU A 82 -8.68 -1.67 25.13
CA GLU A 82 -9.66 -1.65 24.03
C GLU A 82 -9.14 -2.42 22.81
N ILE A 83 -7.85 -2.27 22.45
CA ILE A 83 -7.23 -3.04 21.36
C ILE A 83 -7.34 -4.55 21.62
N ASN A 84 -7.00 -5.01 22.83
CA ASN A 84 -7.07 -6.42 23.19
C ASN A 84 -8.52 -6.93 23.23
N LYS A 85 -9.46 -6.13 23.73
CA LYS A 85 -10.88 -6.46 23.75
C LYS A 85 -11.44 -6.68 22.34
N VAL A 86 -11.10 -5.80 21.39
CA VAL A 86 -11.52 -5.94 19.99
C VAL A 86 -10.88 -7.17 19.35
N LYS A 87 -9.58 -7.40 19.57
CA LYS A 87 -8.89 -8.60 19.08
C LYS A 87 -9.59 -9.88 19.55
N GLN A 88 -9.90 -9.98 20.85
CA GLN A 88 -10.59 -11.14 21.42
C GLN A 88 -11.99 -11.31 20.82
N SER A 89 -12.74 -10.22 20.67
CA SER A 89 -14.10 -10.25 20.11
C SER A 89 -14.09 -10.71 18.64
N LEU A 90 -13.17 -10.17 17.83
CA LEU A 90 -13.00 -10.58 16.44
C LEU A 90 -12.48 -12.02 16.33
N HIS A 91 -11.63 -12.46 17.24
CA HIS A 91 -11.14 -13.85 17.27
C HIS A 91 -12.24 -14.83 17.63
N ALA A 92 -13.11 -14.49 18.60
CA ALA A 92 -14.23 -15.32 18.98
C ALA A 92 -15.25 -15.49 17.84
N GLN A 93 -15.46 -14.46 17.01
CA GLN A 93 -16.43 -14.50 15.91
C GLN A 93 -15.87 -15.04 14.59
N PHE A 94 -14.62 -14.68 14.27
CA PHE A 94 -14.04 -14.92 12.94
C PHE A 94 -12.73 -15.70 12.95
N HIS A 95 -12.25 -16.11 14.13
CA HIS A 95 -10.99 -16.83 14.29
C HIS A 95 -9.78 -16.11 13.67
N ILE A 96 -9.72 -14.78 13.82
CA ILE A 96 -8.62 -13.98 13.29
C ILE A 96 -7.27 -14.42 13.88
N LYS A 97 -6.20 -14.25 13.10
CA LYS A 97 -4.83 -14.47 13.57
C LYS A 97 -4.21 -13.15 13.99
N ASP A 98 -3.80 -13.04 15.24
CA ASP A 98 -3.01 -11.87 15.70
C ASP A 98 -1.56 -12.01 15.20
N LEU A 99 -1.10 -11.04 14.43
CA LEU A 99 0.27 -10.96 13.91
C LEU A 99 1.20 -10.16 14.84
N GLY A 100 0.69 -9.66 15.97
CA GLY A 100 1.43 -8.83 16.91
C GLY A 100 1.55 -7.39 16.45
N GLU A 101 2.69 -6.76 16.73
CA GLU A 101 2.95 -5.39 16.30
C GLU A 101 3.06 -5.30 14.77
N ALA A 102 2.37 -4.31 14.19
CA ALA A 102 2.36 -4.09 12.75
C ALA A 102 3.76 -3.74 12.23
N LYS A 103 4.37 -4.69 11.51
CA LYS A 103 5.63 -4.52 10.78
C LYS A 103 5.42 -4.37 9.28
N PHE A 104 4.35 -4.96 8.76
CA PHE A 104 3.96 -4.91 7.35
C PHE A 104 2.46 -4.74 7.22
N PHE A 105 2.01 -3.90 6.30
CA PHE A 105 0.58 -3.76 5.95
C PHE A 105 0.46 -3.29 4.50
N LEU A 106 -0.25 -4.02 3.64
CA LEU A 106 -0.49 -3.68 2.23
C LEU A 106 0.76 -3.33 1.41
N GLY A 107 1.86 -4.05 1.65
CA GLY A 107 3.15 -3.81 0.97
C GLY A 107 3.97 -2.65 1.55
N LEU A 108 3.48 -2.00 2.60
CA LEU A 108 4.21 -1.00 3.38
C LEU A 108 4.95 -1.66 4.54
N GLU A 109 6.17 -1.19 4.80
CA GLU A 109 7.00 -1.54 5.95
C GLU A 109 6.86 -0.47 7.03
N ILE A 110 6.48 -0.89 8.24
CA ILE A 110 6.28 -0.02 9.39
C ILE A 110 7.37 -0.33 10.41
N THR A 111 8.20 0.67 10.73
CA THR A 111 9.15 0.61 11.84
C THR A 111 8.72 1.59 12.92
N ARG A 112 8.68 1.14 14.17
CA ARG A 112 8.31 1.98 15.31
C ARG A 112 9.47 2.12 16.28
N SER A 113 9.58 3.29 16.89
CA SER A 113 10.42 3.58 18.05
C SER A 113 9.63 4.44 19.03
N CYS A 114 10.12 4.64 20.25
CA CYS A 114 9.48 5.55 21.21
C CYS A 114 9.42 7.00 20.70
N LYS A 115 10.25 7.36 19.72
CA LYS A 115 10.39 8.72 19.20
C LYS A 115 9.67 8.94 17.87
N HIS A 116 9.40 7.89 17.10
CA HIS A 116 8.84 8.02 15.76
C HIS A 116 8.28 6.72 15.19
N ILE A 117 7.44 6.86 14.17
CA ILE A 117 7.02 5.80 13.26
C ILE A 117 7.57 6.15 11.87
N VAL A 118 8.16 5.15 11.20
CA VAL A 118 8.62 5.27 9.82
C VAL A 118 7.84 4.28 8.97
N VAL A 119 7.25 4.78 7.88
CA VAL A 119 6.56 3.97 6.88
C VAL A 119 7.34 4.06 5.57
N ASN A 120 7.83 2.94 5.06
CA ASN A 120 8.62 2.89 3.83
C ASN A 120 8.26 1.65 2.98
N GLN A 121 8.89 1.52 1.82
CA GLN A 121 8.70 0.39 0.90
C GLN A 121 10.06 -0.22 0.51
N ARG A 122 10.97 -0.43 1.46
CA ARG A 122 12.37 -0.86 1.20
C ARG A 122 12.44 -2.15 0.38
N LYS A 123 11.70 -3.19 0.77
CA LYS A 123 11.66 -4.48 0.07
C LYS A 123 11.17 -4.32 -1.37
N TYR A 124 10.18 -3.47 -1.59
CA TYR A 124 9.68 -3.15 -2.92
C TYR A 124 10.73 -2.38 -3.74
N SER A 125 11.39 -1.37 -3.16
CA SER A 125 12.48 -0.62 -3.81
C SER A 125 13.62 -1.53 -4.24
N LEU A 126 14.06 -2.45 -3.38
CA LEU A 126 15.12 -3.41 -3.70
C LEU A 126 14.68 -4.39 -4.79
N LYS A 127 13.43 -4.87 -4.75
CA LYS A 127 12.85 -5.72 -5.80
C LYS A 127 12.80 -4.97 -7.14
N LEU A 128 12.35 -3.71 -7.15
CA LEU A 128 12.32 -2.84 -8.33
C LEU A 128 13.71 -2.67 -8.95
N LEU A 129 14.73 -2.41 -8.12
CA LEU A 129 16.11 -2.29 -8.57
C LEU A 129 16.64 -3.61 -9.13
N SER A 130 16.34 -4.73 -8.46
CA SER A 130 16.75 -6.07 -8.92
C SER A 130 16.14 -6.41 -10.27
N ASP A 131 14.81 -6.26 -10.42
CA ASP A 131 14.10 -6.58 -11.65
C ASP A 131 14.51 -5.67 -12.83
N SER A 132 15.04 -4.48 -12.53
CA SER A 132 15.52 -3.52 -13.53
C SER A 132 17.02 -3.65 -13.82
N GLY A 133 17.72 -4.61 -13.21
CA GLY A 133 19.18 -4.79 -13.37
C GLY A 133 20.03 -3.70 -12.72
N LEU A 134 19.47 -2.90 -11.81
CA LEU A 134 20.11 -1.74 -11.19
C LEU A 134 20.44 -1.94 -9.70
N LEU A 135 20.43 -3.17 -9.20
CA LEU A 135 20.72 -3.44 -7.78
C LEU A 135 22.14 -3.02 -7.37
N TYR A 136 23.10 -3.11 -8.29
CA TYR A 136 24.53 -2.80 -8.07
C TYR A 136 24.99 -1.55 -8.85
N CYS A 137 24.07 -0.71 -9.31
CA CYS A 137 24.41 0.51 -10.04
C CYS A 137 25.01 1.59 -9.11
N LYS A 138 25.74 2.54 -9.71
CA LYS A 138 26.16 3.78 -9.03
C LYS A 138 24.92 4.63 -8.73
N ALA A 139 24.79 5.06 -7.48
CA ALA A 139 23.69 5.91 -7.05
C ALA A 139 23.78 7.31 -7.66
N ALA A 140 22.63 7.87 -8.04
CA ALA A 140 22.50 9.26 -8.44
C ALA A 140 22.18 10.13 -7.22
N THR A 141 22.64 11.39 -7.22
CA THR A 141 22.41 12.35 -6.13
C THR A 141 21.08 13.08 -6.27
N THR A 142 20.60 13.26 -7.50
CA THR A 142 19.31 13.89 -7.80
C THR A 142 18.41 12.96 -8.61
N PRO A 143 17.07 13.04 -8.40
CA PRO A 143 16.12 12.21 -9.14
C PRO A 143 15.99 12.64 -10.61
N MET A 144 16.19 13.93 -10.89
CA MET A 144 16.13 14.53 -12.22
C MET A 144 17.31 15.48 -12.40
N ASP A 145 17.80 15.61 -13.62
CA ASP A 145 18.78 16.63 -14.01
C ASP A 145 18.02 17.82 -14.59
N ASN A 146 18.15 18.99 -13.95
CA ASN A 146 17.45 20.22 -14.36
C ASN A 146 17.89 20.74 -15.74
N SER A 147 19.04 20.29 -16.24
CA SER A 147 19.52 20.65 -17.58
C SER A 147 18.80 19.87 -18.70
N VAL A 148 18.15 18.75 -18.38
CA VAL A 148 17.52 17.87 -19.37
C VAL A 148 16.06 18.28 -19.58
N ARG A 149 15.81 18.99 -20.69
CA ARG A 149 14.43 19.26 -21.15
C ARG A 149 13.85 18.00 -21.80
N LEU A 150 12.90 17.36 -21.12
CA LEU A 150 12.16 16.22 -21.66
C LEU A 150 11.18 16.74 -22.72
N GLY A 151 11.48 16.49 -24.00
CA GLY A 151 10.65 16.86 -25.14
C GLY A 151 10.30 15.64 -25.98
N ALA A 152 9.13 15.66 -26.62
CA ALA A 152 8.64 14.54 -27.43
C ALA A 152 9.47 14.27 -28.69
N THR A 153 10.21 15.26 -29.19
CA THR A 153 10.90 15.22 -30.50
C THR A 153 12.42 15.14 -30.42
N THR A 154 13.01 15.18 -29.22
CA THR A 154 14.47 15.38 -29.07
C THR A 154 15.29 14.09 -29.17
N SER A 155 14.67 12.90 -29.13
CA SER A 155 15.41 11.64 -29.25
C SER A 155 14.61 10.51 -29.91
N LYS A 156 15.32 9.44 -30.28
CA LYS A 156 14.72 8.29 -30.98
C LYS A 156 13.59 7.67 -30.15
N PRO A 157 12.46 7.30 -30.79
CA PRO A 157 11.41 6.54 -30.13
C PRO A 157 11.94 5.26 -29.51
N LEU A 158 11.42 4.92 -28.34
CA LEU A 158 11.77 3.70 -27.63
C LEU A 158 11.13 2.50 -28.33
N SER A 159 11.90 1.44 -28.56
CA SER A 159 11.39 0.20 -29.17
C SER A 159 10.45 -0.57 -28.24
N ASP A 160 10.80 -0.68 -26.95
CA ASP A 160 9.99 -1.36 -25.93
C ASP A 160 9.24 -0.38 -25.04
N ILE A 161 8.10 0.09 -25.54
CA ILE A 161 7.18 0.99 -24.83
C ILE A 161 6.62 0.33 -23.56
N ASN A 162 6.41 -1.00 -23.58
CA ASN A 162 5.79 -1.72 -22.47
C ASN A 162 6.71 -1.79 -21.25
N SER A 163 8.02 -1.97 -21.45
CA SER A 163 8.99 -1.91 -20.36
C SER A 163 8.99 -0.53 -19.68
N TYR A 164 8.94 0.55 -20.45
CA TYR A 164 8.80 1.91 -19.92
C TYR A 164 7.54 2.08 -19.08
N ARG A 165 6.37 1.74 -19.64
CA ARG A 165 5.06 1.83 -18.94
C ARG A 165 5.06 1.04 -17.64
N ARG A 166 5.63 -0.17 -17.65
CA ARG A 166 5.75 -1.01 -16.46
C ARG A 166 6.61 -0.34 -15.39
N LEU A 167 7.75 0.24 -15.76
CA LEU A 167 8.61 0.95 -14.80
C LEU A 167 7.91 2.18 -14.21
N ILE A 168 7.23 2.99 -15.03
CA ILE A 168 6.45 4.14 -14.55
C ILE A 168 5.35 3.69 -13.60
N GLY A 169 4.58 2.65 -13.93
CA GLY A 169 3.56 2.12 -13.03
C GLY A 169 4.12 1.67 -11.67
N ARG A 170 5.31 1.06 -11.66
CA ARG A 170 5.99 0.67 -10.43
C ARG A 170 6.51 1.87 -9.63
N LEU A 171 7.01 2.90 -10.31
CA LEU A 171 7.46 4.13 -9.68
C LEU A 171 6.27 4.91 -9.08
N LEU A 172 5.13 4.96 -9.77
CA LEU A 172 3.89 5.56 -9.27
C LEU A 172 3.39 4.88 -7.99
N TYR A 173 3.56 3.57 -7.85
CA TYR A 173 3.25 2.90 -6.58
C TYR A 173 4.25 3.23 -5.46
N LEU A 174 5.50 3.55 -5.81
CA LEU A 174 6.53 3.92 -4.83
C LEU A 174 6.35 5.36 -4.31
N THR A 175 5.73 6.26 -5.08
CA THR A 175 5.47 7.65 -4.65
C THR A 175 4.56 7.73 -3.42
N THR A 176 3.82 6.65 -3.10
CA THR A 176 3.03 6.55 -1.86
C THR A 176 3.86 6.77 -0.59
N THR A 177 5.14 6.36 -0.59
CA THR A 177 6.06 6.64 0.53
C THR A 177 7.24 7.55 0.16
N ARG A 178 7.53 7.70 -1.14
CA ARG A 178 8.63 8.49 -1.69
C ARG A 178 8.12 9.74 -2.41
N LEU A 179 7.71 10.75 -1.64
CA LEU A 179 7.22 12.02 -2.20
C LEU A 179 8.33 12.82 -2.92
N ASP A 180 9.58 12.59 -2.56
CA ASP A 180 10.79 13.18 -3.15
C ASP A 180 10.96 12.87 -4.66
N ILE A 181 10.38 11.78 -5.16
CA ILE A 181 10.39 11.43 -6.59
C ILE A 181 9.05 11.72 -7.29
N ALA A 182 8.02 12.17 -6.57
CA ALA A 182 6.67 12.30 -7.11
C ALA A 182 6.62 13.23 -8.33
N PHE A 183 7.32 14.37 -8.25
CA PHE A 183 7.38 15.33 -9.34
C PHE A 183 7.96 14.72 -10.64
N VAL A 184 9.16 14.14 -10.58
CA VAL A 184 9.81 13.56 -11.77
C VAL A 184 9.03 12.39 -12.34
N VAL A 185 8.43 11.55 -11.49
CA VAL A 185 7.62 10.41 -11.93
C VAL A 185 6.35 10.90 -12.63
N ASN A 186 5.72 11.96 -12.13
CA ASN A 186 4.56 12.60 -12.76
C ASN A 186 4.90 13.28 -14.09
N GLN A 187 6.10 13.86 -14.25
CA GLN A 187 6.53 14.37 -15.55
C GLN A 187 6.76 13.24 -16.55
N LEU A 188 7.43 12.17 -16.14
CA LEU A 188 7.71 11.02 -16.99
C LEU A 188 6.42 10.27 -17.40
N SER A 189 5.41 10.21 -16.53
CA SER A 189 4.13 9.57 -16.87
C SER A 189 3.35 10.27 -17.99
N GLN A 190 3.70 11.49 -18.37
CA GLN A 190 3.09 12.17 -19.53
C GLN A 190 3.50 11.53 -20.87
N PHE A 191 4.62 10.79 -20.90
CA PHE A 191 5.18 10.21 -22.13
C PHE A 191 4.90 8.72 -22.29
N LEU A 192 3.78 8.21 -21.74
CA LEU A 192 3.42 6.79 -21.81
C LEU A 192 3.03 6.32 -23.22
N SER A 193 2.51 7.21 -24.07
CA SER A 193 2.07 6.86 -25.43
C SER A 193 3.25 6.65 -26.38
N ALA A 194 4.20 7.60 -26.38
CA ALA A 194 5.37 7.63 -27.25
C ALA A 194 6.64 7.99 -26.45
N PRO A 195 7.16 7.08 -25.61
CA PRO A 195 8.41 7.32 -24.89
C PRO A 195 9.60 7.32 -25.85
N THR A 196 10.65 8.04 -25.48
CA THR A 196 11.90 8.15 -26.22
C THR A 196 13.06 7.59 -25.39
N ASN A 197 14.23 7.40 -26.00
CA ASN A 197 15.43 6.93 -25.28
C ASN A 197 15.84 7.89 -24.15
N GLN A 198 15.60 9.20 -24.29
CA GLN A 198 15.83 10.15 -23.21
C GLN A 198 14.89 9.93 -22.02
N HIS A 199 13.61 9.65 -22.27
CA HIS A 199 12.65 9.33 -21.21
C HIS A 199 13.05 8.05 -20.45
N GLN A 200 13.51 7.03 -21.18
CA GLN A 200 14.04 5.81 -20.57
C GLN A 200 15.27 6.10 -19.71
N ALA A 201 16.24 6.87 -20.22
CA ALA A 201 17.43 7.27 -19.46
C ALA A 201 17.08 8.03 -18.18
N ALA A 202 16.09 8.93 -18.23
CA ALA A 202 15.58 9.65 -17.07
C ALA A 202 14.95 8.70 -16.04
N VAL A 203 14.16 7.70 -16.45
CA VAL A 203 13.63 6.65 -15.55
C VAL A 203 14.77 5.88 -14.88
N HIS A 204 15.80 5.49 -15.62
CA HIS A 204 16.98 4.83 -15.04
C HIS A 204 17.70 5.75 -14.04
N ASN A 205 17.73 7.06 -14.27
CA ASN A 205 18.26 8.01 -13.30
C ASN A 205 17.47 8.02 -11.98
N VAL A 206 16.14 8.03 -12.05
CA VAL A 206 15.27 7.93 -10.85
C VAL A 206 15.56 6.63 -10.09
N LEU A 207 15.73 5.50 -10.79
CA LEU A 207 16.10 4.23 -10.16
C LEU A 207 17.48 4.29 -9.49
N ARG A 208 18.48 4.90 -10.14
CA ARG A 208 19.80 5.15 -9.51
C ARG A 208 19.70 6.04 -8.28
N TYR A 209 18.80 7.02 -8.28
CA TYR A 209 18.56 7.87 -7.11
C TYR A 209 17.92 7.08 -5.97
N ILE A 210 16.90 6.25 -6.25
CA ILE A 210 16.28 5.36 -5.25
C ILE A 210 17.30 4.41 -4.64
N LYS A 211 18.27 3.92 -5.44
CA LYS A 211 19.36 3.06 -4.96
C LYS A 211 20.21 3.71 -3.87
N GLY A 212 20.37 5.03 -3.86
CA GLY A 212 21.10 5.76 -2.82
C GLY A 212 20.43 5.67 -1.44
N SER A 213 19.09 5.63 -1.41
CA SER A 213 18.31 5.60 -0.16
C SER A 213 17.08 4.69 -0.23
N PRO A 214 17.24 3.34 -0.33
CA PRO A 214 16.10 2.44 -0.53
C PRO A 214 15.09 2.41 0.63
N ARG A 215 15.52 2.84 1.84
CA ARG A 215 14.69 2.90 3.05
C ARG A 215 14.02 4.27 3.24
N CYS A 216 14.27 5.24 2.35
CA CYS A 216 13.58 6.53 2.43
C CYS A 216 12.05 6.31 2.37
N GLY A 217 11.32 7.10 3.15
CA GLY A 217 9.89 6.92 3.39
C GLY A 217 9.33 8.04 4.26
N LEU A 218 8.10 7.87 4.73
CA LEU A 218 7.39 8.82 5.57
C LEU A 218 7.85 8.70 7.03
N PHE A 219 8.10 9.84 7.67
CA PHE A 219 8.53 9.95 9.05
C PHE A 219 7.47 10.66 9.88
N TYR A 220 7.00 10.00 10.94
CA TYR A 220 5.99 10.51 11.86
C TYR A 220 6.58 10.58 13.27
N PRO A 221 6.96 11.77 13.78
CA PRO A 221 7.49 11.89 15.13
C PRO A 221 6.39 11.66 16.17
N SER A 222 6.76 11.12 17.35
CA SER A 222 5.82 10.95 18.47
C SER A 222 5.47 12.27 19.16
N SER A 223 6.39 13.25 19.10
CA SER A 223 6.14 14.64 19.48
C SER A 223 5.92 15.47 18.22
N ASN A 224 4.77 16.12 18.12
CA ASN A 224 4.45 17.04 17.03
C ASN A 224 3.90 18.34 17.64
N THR A 225 4.34 19.48 17.13
CA THR A 225 3.82 20.80 17.52
C THR A 225 2.43 21.09 16.94
N HIS A 226 1.87 20.15 16.16
CA HIS A 226 0.63 20.28 15.39
C HIS A 226 0.64 21.48 14.43
N LYS A 227 1.83 21.99 14.08
CA LYS A 227 2.01 23.05 13.09
C LYS A 227 2.16 22.43 11.71
N LEU A 228 1.34 22.88 10.77
CA LEU A 228 1.51 22.53 9.36
C LEU A 228 2.66 23.38 8.80
N THR A 229 3.76 22.72 8.41
CA THR A 229 4.86 23.36 7.69
C THR A 229 4.75 23.01 6.22
N THR A 230 4.72 24.02 5.36
CA THR A 230 4.75 23.85 3.91
C THR A 230 6.06 24.41 3.38
N TYR A 231 6.66 23.70 2.44
CA TYR A 231 7.84 24.14 1.71
C TYR A 231 7.39 24.38 0.27
N ASN A 232 7.63 25.58 -0.24
CA ASN A 232 7.42 25.91 -1.64
C ASN A 232 8.80 26.13 -2.26
N ASP A 233 9.09 25.38 -3.31
CA ASP A 233 10.31 25.54 -4.09
C ASP A 233 9.87 25.88 -5.51
N SER A 234 10.19 27.10 -5.94
CA SER A 234 9.92 27.59 -7.29
C SER A 234 11.12 27.24 -8.16
N ASN A 235 10.98 26.19 -8.98
CA ASN A 235 11.84 25.97 -10.15
C ASN A 235 11.35 26.79 -11.34
#